data_AF-D3NW30-F1
#
_entry.id   AF-D3NW30-F1
#
_cell.length_a   1.000
_cell.length_b   1.000
_cell.length_c   1.000
_cell.angle_alpha   90.00
_cell.angle_beta   90.00
_cell.angle_gamma   90.00
#
_symmetry.space_group_name_H-M   'P 1'
#
loop_
_entity.id
_entity.type
_entity.pdbx_description
1 polymer ?
#
loop_
_entity_poly.entity_id
_entity_poly.type
_entity_poly.pdbx_seq_one_letter_code
_entity_poly.pdbx_strand_id
1 'polypeptide(L)'
;MNEALNTGADAPNGPGGGESLSPVVAAILGTAVAAAAKRGGSGDVVRGLIAGLRILRATVEEEAGYSMAAAVDNAIRTRLLADNLSRLRVSGETPSAVPLPDPGPGASAAAAIFESAAESCLTVNAHAEDNGPLESAVFAFTAQLLQQLGGAPEWRSLSGELRRPLAVAPDGEGLEVTLH
;
A
#
# COMPACT_ATOMS: atom_id res chain seq x y z
N MET A 1 -0.10 -35.36 52.13
CA MET A 1 0.89 -34.45 51.51
C MET A 1 0.59 -34.47 50.03
N ASN A 2 -0.15 -33.46 49.56
CA ASN A 2 -0.61 -33.33 48.18
C ASN A 2 0.40 -32.44 47.43
N GLU A 3 1.15 -33.00 46.50
CA GLU A 3 1.84 -32.20 45.48
C GLU A 3 1.00 -32.21 44.22
N ALA A 4 0.39 -31.04 43.96
CA ALA A 4 -0.38 -30.75 42.77
C ALA A 4 0.57 -30.51 41.59
N LEU A 5 0.33 -31.22 40.50
CA LEU A 5 0.87 -30.96 39.17
C LEU A 5 0.43 -29.56 38.72
N ASN A 6 1.31 -28.57 38.89
CA ASN A 6 1.15 -27.24 38.32
C ASN A 6 1.77 -27.23 36.91
N THR A 7 1.06 -27.80 35.93
CA THR A 7 1.35 -27.57 34.51
C THR A 7 0.81 -26.20 34.13
N GLY A 8 1.62 -25.18 34.38
CA GLY A 8 1.40 -23.83 33.83
C GLY A 8 1.55 -23.90 32.32
N ALA A 9 0.42 -23.98 31.63
CA ALA A 9 0.30 -23.71 30.21
C ALA A 9 0.57 -22.21 30.01
N ASP A 10 1.83 -21.86 29.75
CA ASP A 10 2.17 -20.52 29.28
C ASP A 10 1.66 -20.41 27.84
N ALA A 11 0.61 -19.62 27.70
CA ALA A 11 -0.09 -19.39 26.44
C ALA A 11 0.89 -18.83 25.39
N PRO A 12 0.75 -19.18 24.10
CA PRO A 12 1.54 -18.52 23.07
C PRO A 12 1.19 -17.04 23.07
N ASN A 13 2.20 -16.20 23.20
CA ASN A 13 2.14 -14.76 22.96
C ASN A 13 1.30 -14.51 21.70
N GLY A 14 0.06 -14.07 21.89
CA GLY A 14 -0.73 -13.51 20.81
C GLY A 14 0.02 -12.30 20.25
N PRO A 15 -0.18 -11.95 18.97
CA PRO A 15 0.39 -10.73 18.42
C PRO A 15 -0.23 -9.54 19.15
N GLY A 16 0.46 -9.09 20.20
CA GLY A 16 0.24 -7.82 20.85
C GLY A 16 0.81 -6.73 19.98
N GLY A 17 -0.02 -5.75 19.69
CA GLY A 17 0.38 -4.56 18.94
C GLY A 17 -0.82 -3.98 18.26
N GLY A 18 -1.50 -3.04 18.91
CA GLY A 18 -2.19 -2.02 18.12
C GLY A 18 -1.11 -1.36 17.29
N GLU A 19 -1.03 -1.73 16.00
CA GLU A 19 -0.04 -1.24 15.04
C GLU A 19 -0.02 0.29 15.09
N SER A 20 0.92 0.83 15.87
CA SER A 20 1.12 2.27 15.96
C SER A 20 1.82 2.68 14.68
N LEU A 21 1.01 3.10 13.70
CA LEU A 21 1.50 3.68 12.46
C LEU A 21 2.53 4.76 12.81
N SER A 22 3.67 4.73 12.10
CA SER A 22 4.62 5.84 12.16
C SER A 22 3.87 7.17 11.96
N PRO A 23 3.87 8.10 12.94
CA PRO A 23 3.13 9.36 12.84
C PRO A 23 3.53 10.18 11.60
N VAL A 24 4.79 10.04 11.19
CA VAL A 24 5.34 10.70 9.99
C VAL A 24 4.71 10.12 8.73
N VAL A 25 4.64 8.80 8.60
CA VAL A 25 3.97 8.12 7.47
C VAL A 25 2.50 8.51 7.39
N ALA A 26 1.82 8.54 8.54
CA ALA A 26 0.41 8.97 8.60
C ALA A 26 0.23 10.43 8.14
N ALA A 27 1.15 11.34 8.53
CA ALA A 27 1.10 12.74 8.10
C ALA A 27 1.37 12.92 6.60
N ILE A 28 2.35 12.19 6.05
CA ILE A 28 2.65 12.18 4.61
C ILE A 28 1.41 11.73 3.83
N LEU A 29 0.84 10.58 4.20
CA LEU A 29 -0.31 10.03 3.50
C LEU A 29 -1.55 10.92 3.64
N GLY A 30 -1.83 11.43 4.84
CA GLY A 30 -2.96 12.34 5.07
C GLY A 30 -2.88 13.61 4.21
N THR A 31 -1.67 14.17 4.07
CA THR A 31 -1.41 15.33 3.20
C THR A 31 -1.63 14.96 1.73
N ALA A 32 -1.12 13.81 1.29
CA ALA A 32 -1.28 13.33 -0.08
C ALA A 32 -2.76 13.10 -0.45
N VAL A 33 -3.53 12.47 0.44
CA VAL A 33 -4.98 12.27 0.26
C VAL A 33 -5.71 13.60 0.14
N ALA A 34 -5.46 14.54 1.06
CA ALA A 34 -6.09 15.85 1.03
C ALA A 34 -5.71 16.65 -0.23
N ALA A 35 -4.49 16.47 -0.74
CA ALA A 35 -4.02 17.10 -1.96
C ALA A 35 -4.62 16.48 -3.22
N ALA A 36 -4.73 15.14 -3.28
CA ALA A 36 -5.29 14.42 -4.42
C ALA A 36 -6.81 14.65 -4.54
N ALA A 37 -7.53 14.66 -3.41
CA ALA A 37 -8.97 14.91 -3.38
C ALA A 37 -9.37 16.31 -3.91
N LYS A 38 -8.45 17.28 -3.92
CA LYS A 38 -8.67 18.60 -4.53
C LYS A 38 -8.55 18.59 -6.06
N ARG A 39 -7.97 17.54 -6.64
CA ARG A 39 -7.57 17.47 -8.05
C ARG A 39 -8.33 16.39 -8.84
N GLY A 40 -9.11 15.54 -8.18
CA GLY A 40 -9.84 14.44 -8.81
C GLY A 40 -10.88 13.81 -7.89
N GLY A 41 -11.66 12.88 -8.44
CA GLY A 41 -12.65 12.11 -7.70
C GLY A 41 -12.03 10.93 -6.92
N SER A 42 -12.86 10.18 -6.20
CA SER A 42 -12.40 9.00 -5.45
C SER A 42 -11.70 7.97 -6.34
N GLY A 43 -12.18 7.78 -7.57
CA GLY A 43 -11.54 6.90 -8.56
C GLY A 43 -10.11 7.33 -8.92
N ASP A 44 -9.87 8.63 -9.08
CA ASP A 44 -8.53 9.17 -9.33
C ASP A 44 -7.61 8.95 -8.13
N VAL A 45 -8.13 9.17 -6.91
CA VAL A 45 -7.39 8.92 -5.66
C VAL A 45 -7.03 7.43 -5.53
N VAL A 46 -7.94 6.52 -5.87
CA VAL A 46 -7.67 5.07 -5.92
C VAL A 46 -6.54 4.75 -6.88
N ARG A 47 -6.56 5.29 -8.10
CA ARG A 47 -5.47 5.09 -9.06
C ARG A 47 -4.14 5.63 -8.56
N GLY A 48 -4.16 6.79 -7.89
CA GLY A 48 -2.98 7.36 -7.29
C GLY A 48 -2.40 6.50 -6.16
N LEU A 49 -3.24 6.00 -5.24
CA LEU A 49 -2.80 5.08 -4.18
C LEU A 49 -2.17 3.80 -4.74
N ILE A 50 -2.73 3.25 -5.82
CA ILE A 50 -2.15 2.09 -6.53
C ILE A 50 -0.79 2.45 -7.13
N ALA A 51 -0.62 3.66 -7.68
CA ALA A 51 0.67 4.13 -8.18
C ALA A 51 1.72 4.26 -7.05
N GLY A 52 1.34 4.82 -5.90
CA GLY A 52 2.24 4.88 -4.74
C GLY A 52 2.62 3.49 -4.19
N LEU A 53 1.67 2.56 -4.09
CA LEU A 53 1.95 1.16 -3.71
C LEU A 53 2.88 0.46 -4.72
N ARG A 54 2.73 0.76 -6.01
CA ARG A 54 3.63 0.27 -7.06
C ARG A 54 5.06 0.78 -6.86
N ILE A 55 5.25 2.06 -6.52
CA ILE A 55 6.57 2.62 -6.19
C ILE A 55 7.18 1.89 -5.00
N LEU A 56 6.46 1.79 -3.88
CA LEU A 56 6.95 1.07 -2.69
C LEU A 56 7.41 -0.35 -3.04
N ARG A 57 6.56 -1.09 -3.78
CA ARG A 57 6.85 -2.46 -4.19
C ARG A 57 8.06 -2.53 -5.13
N ALA A 58 8.13 -1.68 -6.14
CA ALA A 58 9.20 -1.67 -7.14
C ALA A 58 10.55 -1.32 -6.51
N THR A 59 10.60 -0.28 -5.66
CA THR A 59 11.83 0.09 -4.95
C THR A 59 12.29 -1.02 -4.02
N VAL A 60 11.37 -1.68 -3.30
CA VAL A 60 11.72 -2.83 -2.46
C VAL A 60 12.26 -4.00 -3.29
N GLU A 61 11.69 -4.24 -4.47
CA GLU A 61 12.17 -5.27 -5.39
C GLU A 61 13.59 -4.97 -5.90
N GLU A 62 13.87 -3.69 -6.19
CA GLU A 62 15.17 -3.21 -6.66
C GLU A 62 16.24 -3.28 -5.56
N GLU A 63 15.93 -2.80 -4.36
CA GLU A 63 16.90 -2.65 -3.26
C GLU A 63 17.09 -3.95 -2.43
N ALA A 64 16.02 -4.71 -2.23
CA ALA A 64 16.00 -5.89 -1.34
C ALA A 64 15.65 -7.20 -2.06
N GLY A 65 15.40 -7.14 -3.38
CA GLY A 65 15.15 -8.30 -4.21
C GLY A 65 13.72 -8.84 -4.14
N TYR A 66 13.47 -9.84 -4.99
CA TYR A 66 12.14 -10.44 -5.21
C TYR A 66 11.47 -10.94 -3.94
N SER A 67 12.21 -11.56 -3.02
CA SER A 67 11.63 -12.12 -1.78
C SER A 67 11.00 -11.05 -0.90
N MET A 68 11.60 -9.85 -0.83
CA MET A 68 11.04 -8.75 -0.05
C MET A 68 9.83 -8.12 -0.75
N ALA A 69 9.87 -7.99 -2.08
CA ALA A 69 8.70 -7.56 -2.84
C ALA A 69 7.51 -8.54 -2.71
N ALA A 70 7.78 -9.84 -2.62
CA ALA A 70 6.77 -10.85 -2.34
C ALA A 70 6.18 -10.73 -0.91
N ALA A 71 6.98 -10.28 0.07
CA ALA A 71 6.49 -9.97 1.41
C ALA A 71 5.53 -8.76 1.40
N VAL A 72 5.84 -7.72 0.62
CA VAL A 72 4.92 -6.58 0.38
C VAL A 72 3.62 -7.07 -0.25
N ASP A 73 3.69 -7.88 -1.32
CA ASP A 73 2.51 -8.48 -1.95
C ASP A 73 1.67 -9.27 -0.94
N ASN A 74 2.32 -10.02 -0.04
CA ASN A 74 1.63 -10.81 0.97
C ASN A 74 0.99 -9.95 2.06
N ALA A 75 1.63 -8.86 2.48
CA ALA A 75 1.08 -7.91 3.45
C ALA A 75 -0.19 -7.26 2.90
N ILE A 76 -0.17 -6.79 1.64
CA ILE A 76 -1.34 -6.23 0.97
C ILE A 76 -2.46 -7.27 0.90
N ARG A 77 -2.16 -8.48 0.42
CA ARG A 77 -3.15 -9.58 0.31
C ARG A 77 -3.77 -9.94 1.66
N THR A 78 -2.96 -10.02 2.71
CA THR A 78 -3.43 -10.32 4.07
C THR A 78 -4.38 -9.24 4.55
N ARG A 79 -4.11 -7.97 4.25
CA ARG A 79 -5.00 -6.87 4.60
C ARG A 79 -6.34 -6.92 3.86
N LEU A 80 -6.34 -7.28 2.57
CA LEU A 80 -7.58 -7.49 1.80
C LEU A 80 -8.45 -8.58 2.45
N LEU A 81 -7.84 -9.69 2.86
CA LEU A 81 -8.53 -10.79 3.53
C LEU A 81 -9.08 -10.35 4.88
N ALA A 82 -8.29 -9.63 5.67
CA ALA A 82 -8.71 -9.11 6.97
C ALA A 82 -9.93 -8.16 6.86
N ASP A 83 -9.96 -7.28 5.86
CA ASP A 83 -11.10 -6.40 5.61
C ASP A 83 -12.36 -7.20 5.22
N ASN A 84 -12.22 -8.19 4.34
CA ASN A 84 -13.33 -9.07 3.97
C ASN A 84 -13.87 -9.88 5.16
N LEU A 85 -12.99 -10.46 5.98
CA LEU A 85 -13.40 -11.19 7.18
C LEU A 85 -14.10 -10.28 8.19
N SER A 86 -13.62 -9.04 8.35
CA SER A 86 -14.26 -8.03 9.19
C SER A 86 -15.68 -7.72 8.70
N ARG A 87 -15.86 -7.50 7.39
CA ARG A 87 -17.17 -7.24 6.77
C ARG A 87 -18.11 -8.43 6.88
N LEU A 88 -17.63 -9.65 6.64
CA LEU A 88 -18.41 -10.87 6.83
C LEU A 88 -18.90 -10.99 8.27
N ARG A 89 -18.03 -10.70 9.25
CA ARG A 89 -18.39 -10.73 10.67
C ARG A 89 -19.46 -9.69 11.04
N VAL A 90 -19.43 -8.52 10.42
CA VAL A 90 -20.38 -7.42 10.71
C VAL A 90 -21.71 -7.59 9.97
N SER A 91 -21.68 -7.98 8.69
CA SER A 91 -22.86 -8.07 7.83
C SER A 91 -23.52 -9.45 7.79
N GLY A 92 -22.77 -10.51 8.08
CA GLY A 92 -23.19 -11.90 7.88
C GLY A 92 -23.17 -12.36 6.42
N GLU A 93 -22.86 -11.47 5.47
CA GLU A 93 -22.83 -11.77 4.04
C GLU A 93 -21.39 -11.89 3.52
N THR A 94 -21.19 -12.75 2.53
CA THR A 94 -19.87 -12.88 1.88
C THR A 94 -19.59 -11.62 1.08
N PRO A 95 -18.51 -10.86 1.37
CA PRO A 95 -18.21 -9.64 0.64
C PRO A 95 -17.94 -9.93 -0.83
N SER A 96 -18.56 -9.14 -1.71
CA SER A 96 -18.23 -9.14 -3.13
C SER A 96 -16.98 -8.29 -3.40
N ALA A 97 -16.18 -8.71 -4.38
CA ALA A 97 -15.02 -7.95 -4.79
C ALA A 97 -15.43 -6.62 -5.45
N VAL A 98 -14.78 -5.53 -5.05
CA VAL A 98 -15.01 -4.20 -5.64
C VAL A 98 -14.15 -4.05 -6.90
N PRO A 99 -14.71 -3.66 -8.06
CA PRO A 99 -13.91 -3.42 -9.25
C PRO A 99 -12.98 -2.20 -9.05
N LEU A 100 -11.77 -2.28 -9.63
CA LEU A 100 -10.89 -1.12 -9.67
C LEU A 100 -11.48 -0.09 -10.65
N PRO A 101 -11.57 1.20 -10.27
CA PRO A 101 -12.07 2.23 -11.14
C PRO A 101 -11.13 2.47 -12.32
N ASP A 102 -11.71 2.90 -13.44
CA ASP A 102 -10.94 3.43 -14.56
C ASP A 102 -10.31 4.79 -14.17
N PRO A 103 -9.14 5.14 -14.75
CA PRO A 103 -8.54 6.45 -14.52
C PRO A 103 -9.42 7.56 -15.08
N GLY A 104 -9.74 8.55 -14.24
CA GLY A 104 -10.42 9.77 -14.65
C GLY A 104 -9.43 10.90 -14.99
N PRO A 105 -9.93 12.13 -15.22
CA PRO A 105 -9.10 13.27 -15.59
C PRO A 105 -8.07 13.67 -14.53
N GLY A 106 -8.32 13.37 -13.25
CA GLY A 106 -7.44 13.68 -12.14
C GLY A 106 -6.39 12.60 -11.86
N ALA A 107 -6.47 11.43 -12.51
CA ALA A 107 -5.67 10.26 -12.17
C ALA A 107 -4.17 10.50 -12.26
N SER A 108 -3.70 11.21 -13.29
CA SER A 108 -2.27 11.53 -13.44
C SER A 108 -1.75 12.44 -12.33
N ALA A 109 -2.53 13.45 -11.93
CA ALA A 109 -2.15 14.35 -10.85
C ALA A 109 -2.17 13.63 -9.49
N ALA A 110 -3.16 12.76 -9.26
CA ALA A 110 -3.22 11.92 -8.08
C ALA A 110 -2.04 10.95 -8.02
N ALA A 111 -1.68 10.30 -9.14
CA ALA A 111 -0.52 9.42 -9.24
C ALA A 111 0.77 10.14 -8.81
N ALA A 112 1.09 11.28 -9.41
CA ALA A 112 2.28 12.04 -9.07
C ALA A 112 2.35 12.42 -7.56
N ILE A 113 1.21 12.76 -6.96
CA ILE A 113 1.13 13.07 -5.52
C ILE A 113 1.45 11.84 -4.66
N PHE A 114 0.86 10.69 -4.99
CA PHE A 114 1.04 9.47 -4.21
C PHE A 114 2.37 8.77 -4.48
N GLU A 115 2.94 8.92 -5.67
CA GLU A 115 4.32 8.50 -5.99
C GLU A 115 5.31 9.31 -5.15
N SER A 116 5.20 10.64 -5.13
CA SER A 116 6.03 11.49 -4.27
C SER A 116 5.86 11.19 -2.77
N ALA A 117 4.64 10.88 -2.34
CA ALA A 117 4.38 10.45 -0.97
C ALA A 117 5.03 9.10 -0.65
N ALA A 118 5.00 8.14 -1.57
CA ALA A 118 5.67 6.85 -1.42
C ALA A 118 7.20 7.02 -1.34
N GLU A 119 7.79 7.83 -2.21
CA GLU A 119 9.22 8.19 -2.16
C GLU A 119 9.61 8.85 -0.84
N SER A 120 8.75 9.73 -0.31
CA SER A 120 8.95 10.35 1.00
C SER A 120 8.94 9.31 2.12
N CYS A 121 8.03 8.33 2.08
CA CYS A 121 8.02 7.22 3.03
C CYS A 121 9.27 6.34 2.93
N LEU A 122 9.76 6.07 1.72
CA LEU A 122 11.01 5.33 1.49
C LEU A 122 12.21 6.10 2.05
N THR A 123 12.24 7.42 1.88
CA THR A 123 13.27 8.30 2.46
C THR A 123 13.26 8.21 3.99
N VAL A 124 12.07 8.24 4.61
CA VAL A 124 11.95 8.04 6.06
C VAL A 124 12.46 6.65 6.48
N ASN A 125 12.13 5.60 5.73
CA ASN A 125 12.59 4.24 6.00
C ASN A 125 14.13 4.12 5.92
N ALA A 126 14.76 4.80 4.96
CA ALA A 126 16.21 4.79 4.80
C ALA A 126 16.97 5.38 6.01
N HIS A 127 16.31 6.17 6.85
CA HIS A 127 16.87 6.73 8.08
C HIS A 127 16.44 5.99 9.36
N ALA A 128 15.65 4.93 9.23
CA ALA A 128 15.20 4.12 10.37
C ALA A 128 16.16 2.95 10.66
N GLU A 129 16.12 2.45 11.89
CA GLU A 129 16.92 1.29 12.31
C GLU A 129 16.35 -0.04 11.76
N ASP A 130 15.07 -0.04 11.38
CA ASP A 130 14.33 -1.19 10.86
C ASP A 130 13.40 -0.79 9.69
N ASN A 131 12.64 -1.75 9.17
CA ASN A 131 11.67 -1.53 8.09
C ASN A 131 10.27 -1.11 8.59
N GLY A 132 10.13 -0.71 9.86
CA GLY A 132 8.86 -0.31 10.46
C GLY A 132 8.15 0.83 9.70
N PRO A 133 8.84 1.87 9.19
CA PRO A 133 8.22 2.89 8.36
C PRO A 133 7.70 2.36 7.02
N LEU A 134 8.43 1.47 6.35
CA LEU A 134 7.98 0.83 5.11
C LEU A 134 6.73 -0.03 5.35
N GLU A 135 6.74 -0.85 6.39
CA GLU A 135 5.57 -1.66 6.79
C GLU A 135 4.36 -0.77 7.08
N SER A 136 4.57 0.31 7.85
CA SER A 136 3.55 1.33 8.11
C SER A 136 3.03 1.98 6.83
N ALA A 137 3.90 2.26 5.86
CA ALA A 137 3.52 2.88 4.59
C ALA A 137 2.67 1.92 3.74
N VAL A 138 3.12 0.67 3.56
CA VAL A 138 2.34 -0.35 2.84
C VAL A 138 0.97 -0.55 3.48
N PHE A 139 0.92 -0.64 4.81
CA PHE A 139 -0.34 -0.74 5.54
C PHE A 139 -1.23 0.49 5.31
N ALA A 140 -0.70 1.70 5.48
CA ALA A 140 -1.48 2.93 5.42
C ALA A 140 -2.04 3.17 4.01
N PHE A 141 -1.22 2.98 2.97
CA PHE A 141 -1.66 3.08 1.58
C PHE A 141 -2.75 2.04 1.26
N THR A 142 -2.58 0.80 1.73
CA THR A 142 -3.58 -0.26 1.52
C THR A 142 -4.89 0.04 2.26
N ALA A 143 -4.81 0.48 3.52
CA ALA A 143 -5.99 0.85 4.29
C ALA A 143 -6.76 2.01 3.63
N GLN A 144 -6.05 3.04 3.17
CA GLN A 144 -6.64 4.16 2.46
C GLN A 144 -7.27 3.72 1.13
N LEU A 145 -6.63 2.82 0.38
CA LEU A 145 -7.18 2.25 -0.85
C LEU A 145 -8.53 1.58 -0.59
N LEU A 146 -8.62 0.74 0.45
CA LEU A 146 -9.86 0.05 0.83
C LEU A 146 -10.95 1.02 1.29
N GLN A 147 -10.56 2.08 2.00
CA GLN A 147 -11.49 3.13 2.40
C GLN A 147 -12.07 3.86 1.18
N GLN A 148 -11.25 4.20 0.19
CA GLN A 148 -11.71 4.88 -1.03
C GLN A 148 -12.59 4.00 -1.91
N LEU A 149 -12.29 2.70 -1.98
CA LEU A 149 -13.11 1.72 -2.70
C LEU A 149 -14.40 1.36 -1.97
N GLY A 150 -14.44 1.53 -0.65
CA GLY A 150 -15.54 1.05 0.18
C GLY A 150 -15.57 -0.48 0.33
N GLY A 151 -14.48 -1.18 -0.01
CA GLY A 151 -14.34 -2.63 0.07
C GLY A 151 -13.05 -3.15 -0.59
N ALA A 152 -12.80 -4.45 -0.46
CA ALA A 152 -11.61 -5.07 -1.02
C ALA A 152 -11.76 -5.35 -2.53
N PRO A 153 -10.77 -4.98 -3.36
CA PRO A 153 -10.73 -5.41 -4.75
C PRO A 153 -10.26 -6.86 -4.88
N GLU A 154 -10.44 -7.40 -6.07
CA GLU A 154 -9.94 -8.73 -6.43
C GLU A 154 -8.39 -8.70 -6.53
N TRP A 155 -7.73 -9.67 -5.89
CA TRP A 155 -6.26 -9.67 -5.77
C TRP A 155 -5.55 -9.77 -7.12
N ARG A 156 -6.05 -10.57 -8.07
CA ARG A 156 -5.41 -10.70 -9.39
C ARG A 156 -5.42 -9.36 -10.13
N SER A 157 -6.53 -8.64 -10.07
CA SER A 157 -6.68 -7.31 -10.66
C SER A 157 -5.73 -6.30 -10.02
N LEU A 158 -5.69 -6.22 -8.68
CA LEU A 158 -4.77 -5.32 -7.97
C LEU A 158 -3.30 -5.67 -8.22
N SER A 159 -2.92 -6.94 -8.09
CA SER A 159 -1.53 -7.37 -8.29
C SER A 159 -1.05 -7.17 -9.73
N GLY A 160 -1.94 -7.27 -10.72
CA GLY A 160 -1.63 -6.88 -12.10
C GLY A 160 -1.27 -5.41 -12.23
N GLU A 161 -1.98 -4.53 -11.52
CA GLU A 161 -1.65 -3.09 -11.49
C GLU A 161 -0.37 -2.79 -10.72
N LEU A 162 -0.11 -3.47 -9.60
CA LEU A 162 1.08 -3.26 -8.77
C LEU A 162 2.38 -3.73 -9.44
N ARG A 163 2.28 -4.66 -10.40
CA ARG A 163 3.43 -5.18 -11.16
C ARG A 163 3.60 -4.53 -12.53
N ARG A 164 2.70 -3.61 -12.90
CA ARG A 164 2.86 -2.85 -14.14
C ARG A 164 4.19 -2.10 -14.09
N PRO A 165 5.00 -2.11 -15.16
CA PRO A 165 6.21 -1.30 -15.22
C PRO A 165 5.90 0.16 -14.89
N LEU A 166 6.78 0.81 -14.14
CA LEU A 166 6.78 2.26 -14.02
C LEU A 166 7.00 2.82 -15.42
N ALA A 167 6.10 3.67 -15.90
CA ALA A 167 6.25 4.25 -17.22
C ALA A 167 7.54 5.08 -17.21
N VAL A 168 8.54 4.67 -17.99
CA VAL A 168 9.72 5.47 -18.28
C VAL A 168 9.20 6.72 -18.99
N ALA A 169 9.45 7.91 -18.44
CA ALA A 169 9.21 9.14 -19.17
C ALA A 169 9.88 9.00 -20.54
N PRO A 170 9.25 9.40 -21.66
CA PRO A 170 9.94 9.36 -22.94
C PRO A 170 11.18 10.25 -22.78
N ASP A 171 12.34 9.62 -22.76
CA ASP A 171 13.62 10.30 -22.77
C ASP A 171 13.56 11.33 -23.89
N GLY A 172 13.88 12.58 -23.53
CA GLY A 172 13.80 13.73 -24.42
C GLY A 172 14.38 13.39 -25.78
N GLU A 173 13.60 13.71 -26.81
CA GLU A 173 13.94 13.58 -28.21
C GLU A 173 15.43 13.84 -28.46
N GLY A 174 16.08 12.87 -29.09
CA GLY A 174 17.36 13.08 -29.74
C GLY A 174 17.19 14.19 -30.77
N LEU A 175 17.58 15.41 -30.39
CA LEU A 175 17.92 16.47 -31.32
C LEU A 175 19.14 15.99 -32.12
N GLU A 176 18.90 15.27 -33.21
CA GLU A 176 19.85 15.17 -34.31
C GLU A 176 20.06 16.59 -34.85
N VAL A 177 21.09 17.26 -34.35
CA VAL A 177 21.63 18.47 -34.96
C VAL A 177 22.26 18.05 -36.28
N THR A 178 21.49 18.10 -37.36
CA THR A 178 22.04 18.04 -38.71
C THR A 178 22.75 19.37 -38.98
N LEU A 179 24.06 19.38 -38.86
CA LEU A 179 24.90 20.47 -39.37
C LEU A 179 24.93 20.35 -40.90
N HIS A 180 24.35 21.33 -41.58
CA HIS A 180 24.57 21.61 -43.01
C HIS A 180 25.49 22.83 -43.15
#